data_AF-A0AAV9JBH5-F1
#
_entry.id   AF-A0AAV9JBH5-F1
#
_cell.length_a   1.000
_cell.length_b   1.000
_cell.length_c   1.000
_cell.angle_alpha   90.00
_cell.angle_beta   90.00
_cell.angle_gamma   90.00
#
_symmetry.space_group_name_H-M   'P 1'
#
loop_
_entity.id
_entity.type
_entity.pdbx_description
1 polymer ?
#
loop_
_entity_poly.entity_id
_entity_poly.type
_entity_poly.pdbx_seq_one_letter_code
_entity_poly.pdbx_strand_id
1 'polypeptide(L)'
;MARLGLPRSAPGWFTVIFATLMIARQAVAFVDTQPVMDELNIRDENSVRAFALLLVLVNSYDFIGALEDNWAIYWFSLISRFFAAALFYWLGGGWDNFVPIELASAFVLAGCMWWSSRGDA
;
A
#
# COMPACT_ATOMS: atom_id res chain seq x y z
N MET A 1 -8.86 22.50 9.14
CA MET A 1 -7.52 22.04 8.70
C MET A 1 -7.13 20.91 9.62
N ALA A 2 -7.00 19.69 9.09
CA ALA A 2 -6.50 18.56 9.88
C ALA A 2 -5.07 18.89 10.33
N ARG A 3 -4.76 18.61 11.61
CA ARG A 3 -3.39 18.79 12.11
C ARG A 3 -2.62 17.53 11.76
N LEU A 4 -1.72 17.63 10.79
CA LEU A 4 -0.75 16.57 10.53
C LEU A 4 0.07 16.33 11.79
N GLY A 5 0.11 15.08 12.25
CA GLY A 5 0.83 14.69 13.45
C GLY A 5 1.23 13.23 13.40
N LEU A 6 1.99 12.78 14.40
CA LEU A 6 2.27 11.35 14.52
C LEU A 6 0.96 10.59 14.77
N PRO A 7 0.76 9.43 14.11
CA PRO A 7 -0.43 8.62 14.32
C PRO A 7 -0.58 8.24 15.79
N ARG A 8 -1.82 8.15 16.26
CA ARG A 8 -2.12 7.74 17.64
C ARG A 8 -2.82 6.39 17.67
N SER A 9 -3.49 6.01 16.58
CA SER A 9 -4.15 4.73 16.42
C SER A 9 -3.20 3.66 15.86
N ALA A 10 -3.47 2.39 16.21
CA ALA A 10 -2.81 1.23 15.60
C ALA A 10 -2.91 1.20 14.06
N PRO A 11 -4.09 1.42 13.43
CA PRO A 11 -4.19 1.47 11.97
C PRO A 11 -3.40 2.64 11.36
N GLY A 12 -3.29 3.77 12.06
CA GLY A 12 -2.44 4.88 11.64
C GLY A 12 -0.96 4.51 11.59
N TRP A 13 -0.44 3.88 12.66
CA TRP A 13 0.97 3.42 12.67
C TRP A 13 1.25 2.37 11.61
N PHE A 14 0.37 1.39 11.45
CA PHE A 14 0.50 0.38 10.39
C PHE A 14 0.55 1.05 9.01
N THR A 15 -0.40 1.95 8.73
CA THR A 15 -0.52 2.60 7.42
C THR A 15 0.70 3.48 7.12
N VAL A 16 1.21 4.24 8.09
CA VAL A 16 2.44 5.03 7.93
C VAL A 16 3.64 4.12 7.61
N ILE A 17 3.86 3.07 8.41
CA ILE A 17 5.01 2.18 8.24
C ILE A 17 4.93 1.48 6.89
N PHE A 18 3.76 0.90 6.57
CA PHE A 18 3.55 0.18 5.32
C PHE A 18 3.72 1.10 4.10
N ALA A 19 3.06 2.26 4.10
CA ALA A 19 3.19 3.23 3.01
C ALA A 19 4.63 3.69 2.82
N THR A 20 5.38 3.93 3.90
CA THR A 20 6.80 4.30 3.84
C THR A 20 7.63 3.20 3.18
N LEU A 21 7.44 1.94 3.59
CA LEU A 21 8.15 0.80 3.01
C LEU A 21 7.82 0.60 1.52
N MET A 22 6.55 0.75 1.16
CA MET A 22 6.09 0.59 -0.23
C MET A 22 6.61 1.72 -1.12
N ILE A 23 6.56 2.97 -0.67
CA ILE A 23 7.15 4.11 -1.38
C ILE A 23 8.65 3.90 -1.57
N ALA A 24 9.37 3.47 -0.52
CA ALA A 24 10.81 3.21 -0.61
C ALA A 24 11.12 2.10 -1.63
N ARG A 25 10.39 0.98 -1.60
CA ARG A 25 10.55 -0.11 -2.58
C ARG A 25 10.30 0.37 -4.01
N GLN A 26 9.26 1.16 -4.23
CA GLN A 26 8.89 1.64 -5.56
C GLN A 26 9.82 2.75 -6.06
N ALA A 27 10.37 3.57 -5.17
CA ALA A 27 11.40 4.55 -5.53
C ALA A 27 12.66 3.86 -6.07
N VAL A 28 13.07 2.74 -5.46
CA VAL A 28 14.16 1.90 -5.99
C VAL A 28 13.79 1.33 -7.36
N ALA A 29 12.57 0.80 -7.51
CA ALA A 29 12.06 0.29 -8.79
C ALA A 29 11.97 1.35 -9.90
N PHE A 30 11.88 2.63 -9.54
CA PHE A 30 11.87 3.75 -10.49
C PHE A 30 13.28 4.11 -10.98
N VAL A 31 14.31 3.91 -10.14
CA VAL A 31 15.72 4.15 -10.47
C VAL A 31 16.29 2.98 -11.26
N ASP A 32 16.00 1.76 -10.81
CA ASP A 32 16.41 0.52 -11.48
C ASP A 32 15.24 -0.47 -11.51
N THR A 33 14.74 -0.71 -12.72
CA THR A 33 13.62 -1.62 -13.00
C THR A 33 14.07 -3.07 -13.11
N GLN A 34 15.36 -3.33 -13.36
CA GLN A 34 15.89 -4.68 -13.60
C GLN A 34 15.59 -5.64 -12.46
N PRO A 35 15.77 -5.28 -11.16
CA PRO A 35 15.46 -6.20 -10.07
C PRO A 35 14.00 -6.64 -10.06
N VAL A 36 13.07 -5.74 -10.39
CA VAL A 36 11.63 -6.03 -10.41
C VAL A 36 11.25 -6.83 -11.66
N MET A 37 11.86 -6.51 -12.81
CA MET A 37 11.67 -7.24 -14.06
C MET A 37 12.18 -8.68 -13.95
N ASP A 38 13.33 -8.89 -13.29
CA ASP A 38 13.93 -10.20 -13.09
C ASP A 38 13.21 -11.02 -12.01
N GLU A 39 12.87 -10.39 -10.87
CA GLU A 39 12.14 -11.04 -9.76
C GLU A 39 10.76 -11.52 -10.21
N LEU A 40 10.09 -10.75 -11.07
CA LEU A 40 8.71 -10.98 -11.46
C LEU A 40 8.58 -11.47 -12.91
N ASN A 41 9.66 -11.62 -13.66
CA ASN A 41 9.61 -11.99 -15.09
C ASN A 41 8.68 -11.06 -15.92
N ILE A 42 8.70 -9.75 -15.62
CA ILE A 42 7.95 -8.73 -16.36
C ILE A 42 8.84 -8.21 -17.49
N ARG A 43 8.35 -8.32 -18.73
CA ARG A 43 9.15 -7.98 -19.92
C ARG A 43 9.03 -6.52 -20.38
N ASP A 44 8.06 -5.78 -19.86
CA ASP A 44 7.84 -4.38 -20.25
C ASP A 44 8.24 -3.42 -19.14
N GLU A 45 9.33 -2.69 -19.38
CA GLU A 45 9.89 -1.72 -18.44
C GLU A 45 8.94 -0.53 -18.20
N ASN A 46 8.24 -0.06 -19.23
CA ASN A 46 7.33 1.08 -19.11
C ASN A 46 6.15 0.77 -18.19
N SER A 47 5.62 -0.45 -18.27
CA SER A 47 4.60 -0.93 -17.33
C SER A 47 5.11 -0.93 -15.88
N VAL A 48 6.34 -1.41 -15.62
CA VAL A 48 6.92 -1.42 -14.26
C VAL A 48 7.03 0.00 -13.70
N ARG A 49 7.52 0.96 -14.51
CA ARG A 49 7.63 2.37 -14.09
C ARG A 49 6.26 3.02 -13.85
N ALA A 50 5.29 2.74 -14.72
CA ALA A 50 3.92 3.26 -14.56
C ALA A 50 3.27 2.73 -13.28
N PHE A 51 3.38 1.42 -13.01
CA PHE A 51 2.88 0.83 -11.78
C PHE A 51 3.59 1.34 -10.53
N ALA A 52 4.93 1.47 -10.57
CA ALA A 52 5.69 2.05 -9.47
C ALA A 52 5.19 3.47 -9.15
N LEU A 53 4.96 4.30 -10.17
CA LEU A 53 4.43 5.66 -9.98
C LEU A 53 3.02 5.67 -9.39
N LEU A 54 2.12 4.83 -9.91
CA LEU A 54 0.75 4.72 -9.40
C LEU A 54 0.73 4.29 -7.94
N LEU A 55 1.53 3.28 -7.59
CA LEU A 55 1.61 2.80 -6.23
C LEU A 55 2.24 3.86 -5.31
N VAL A 56 3.23 4.65 -5.76
CA VAL A 56 3.81 5.74 -4.95
C VAL A 56 2.73 6.77 -4.63
N LEU A 57 1.89 7.12 -5.61
CA LEU A 57 0.81 8.08 -5.41
C LEU A 57 -0.23 7.58 -4.40
N VAL A 58 -0.68 6.33 -4.55
CA VAL A 58 -1.66 5.72 -3.62
C VAL A 58 -1.07 5.63 -2.21
N ASN A 59 0.16 5.14 -2.07
CA ASN A 59 0.81 5.04 -0.77
C ASN A 59 1.10 6.42 -0.15
N SER A 60 1.39 7.44 -0.96
CA SER A 60 1.56 8.81 -0.45
C SER A 60 0.25 9.39 0.08
N TYR A 61 -0.87 9.07 -0.57
CA TYR A 61 -2.20 9.45 -0.07
C TYR A 61 -2.52 8.75 1.26
N ASP A 62 -2.26 7.45 1.34
CA ASP A 62 -2.42 6.67 2.57
C ASP A 62 -1.52 7.19 3.70
N PHE A 63 -0.28 7.57 3.39
CA PHE A 63 0.66 8.14 4.34
C PHE A 63 0.13 9.45 4.94
N ILE A 64 -0.32 10.39 4.09
CA ILE A 64 -0.89 11.65 4.56
C ILE A 64 -2.12 11.39 5.42
N GLY A 65 -3.02 10.50 4.98
CA GLY A 65 -4.21 10.19 5.75
C GLY A 65 -3.94 9.49 7.08
N ALA A 66 -2.87 8.72 7.16
CA ALA A 66 -2.45 8.12 8.40
C ALA A 66 -1.87 9.15 9.39
N LEU A 67 -1.20 10.21 8.90
CA LEU A 67 -0.78 11.36 9.73
C LEU A 67 -1.95 12.22 10.20
N GLU A 68 -3.09 12.17 9.49
CA GLU A 68 -4.34 12.80 9.91
C GLU A 68 -5.17 11.94 10.87
N ASP A 69 -4.73 10.70 11.14
CA ASP A 69 -5.46 9.69 11.92
C ASP A 69 -6.91 9.49 11.40
N ASN A 70 -7.08 9.52 10.07
CA ASN A 70 -8.39 9.61 9.43
C ASN A 70 -8.94 8.22 9.07
N TRP A 71 -10.04 7.84 9.73
CA TRP A 71 -10.73 6.57 9.52
C TRP A 71 -11.21 6.34 8.09
N ALA A 72 -11.62 7.38 7.37
CA ALA A 72 -12.03 7.23 5.97
C ALA A 72 -10.87 6.77 5.10
N ILE A 73 -9.64 7.18 5.42
CA ILE A 73 -8.45 6.82 4.67
C ILE A 73 -8.01 5.39 5.00
N TYR A 74 -8.23 4.90 6.22
CA TYR A 74 -8.03 3.47 6.52
C TYR A 74 -8.98 2.58 5.73
N TRP A 75 -10.26 2.97 5.62
CA TRP A 75 -11.21 2.25 4.77
C TRP A 75 -10.82 2.30 3.30
N PHE A 76 -10.40 3.47 2.80
CA PHE A 76 -9.87 3.61 1.45
C PHE A 76 -8.66 2.69 1.21
N SER A 77 -7.67 2.73 2.11
CA SER A 77 -6.45 1.93 2.07
C SER A 77 -6.74 0.42 2.16
N LEU A 78 -7.79 0.02 2.88
CA LEU A 78 -8.22 -1.37 2.92
C LEU A 78 -8.83 -1.81 1.57
N ILE A 79 -9.75 -1.01 1.03
CA ILE A 79 -10.44 -1.32 -0.23
C ILE A 79 -9.47 -1.27 -1.41
N SER A 80 -8.55 -0.31 -1.43
CA SER A 80 -7.56 -0.15 -2.50
C SER A 80 -6.64 -1.37 -2.61
N ARG A 81 -6.27 -2.01 -1.49
CA ARG A 81 -5.48 -3.26 -1.48
C ARG A 81 -6.24 -4.43 -2.09
N PHE A 82 -7.52 -4.60 -1.76
CA PHE A 82 -8.35 -5.63 -2.40
C PHE A 82 -8.49 -5.39 -3.90
N PHE A 83 -8.66 -4.12 -4.31
CA PHE A 83 -8.72 -3.75 -5.72
C PHE A 83 -7.37 -3.99 -6.42
N ALA A 84 -6.25 -3.64 -5.78
CA ALA A 84 -4.90 -3.88 -6.29
C ALA A 84 -4.63 -5.38 -6.45
N ALA A 85 -4.99 -6.20 -5.46
CA ALA A 85 -4.89 -7.66 -5.54
C ALA A 85 -5.69 -8.22 -6.72
N ALA A 86 -6.92 -7.77 -6.93
CA ALA A 86 -7.73 -8.18 -8.07
C ALA A 86 -7.10 -7.75 -9.42
N LEU A 87 -6.58 -6.52 -9.48
CA LEU A 87 -5.90 -6.00 -10.66
C LEU A 87 -4.63 -6.80 -10.99
N PHE A 88 -3.79 -7.07 -10.00
CA PHE A 88 -2.56 -7.86 -10.15
C PHE A 88 -2.85 -9.29 -10.60
N TYR A 89 -3.87 -9.92 -10.02
CA TYR A 89 -4.33 -11.24 -10.45
C TYR A 89 -4.82 -11.22 -11.90
N TRP A 90 -5.58 -10.19 -12.30
CA TRP A 90 -6.11 -10.07 -13.66
C TRP A 90 -5.03 -9.83 -14.71
N LEU A 91 -4.02 -9.02 -14.40
CA LEU A 91 -2.88 -8.78 -15.29
C LEU A 91 -2.05 -10.05 -15.50
N GLY A 92 -1.99 -10.92 -14.49
CA GLY A 92 -1.29 -12.20 -14.54
C GLY A 92 0.21 -12.04 -14.78
N GLY A 93 0.85 -13.15 -15.21
CA GLY A 93 2.31 -13.18 -15.35
C GLY A 93 2.98 -12.93 -14.00
N GLY A 94 3.99 -12.05 -13.97
CA GLY A 94 4.69 -11.68 -12.74
C GLY A 94 3.90 -10.96 -11.66
N TRP A 95 2.80 -10.32 -12.04
CA TRP A 95 2.04 -9.44 -11.15
C TRP A 95 1.30 -10.23 -10.07
N ASP A 96 0.98 -11.50 -10.32
CA ASP A 96 0.29 -12.38 -9.37
C ASP A 96 1.07 -12.56 -8.05
N ASN A 97 2.39 -12.43 -8.08
CA ASN A 97 3.27 -12.50 -6.91
C ASN A 97 3.02 -11.36 -5.90
N PHE A 98 2.38 -10.26 -6.30
CA PHE A 98 1.98 -9.18 -5.39
C PHE A 98 0.66 -9.45 -4.68
N VAL A 99 -0.17 -10.36 -5.19
CA VAL A 99 -1.51 -10.66 -4.63
C VAL A 99 -1.43 -11.08 -3.14
N PRO A 100 -0.52 -11.98 -2.71
CA PRO A 100 -0.39 -12.33 -1.30
C PRO A 100 0.00 -11.14 -0.42
N ILE A 101 0.85 -10.23 -0.93
CA ILE A 101 1.32 -9.05 -0.18
C ILE A 101 0.16 -8.06 0.04
N GLU A 102 -0.62 -7.78 -1.00
CA GLU A 102 -1.79 -6.90 -0.92
C GLU A 102 -2.85 -7.46 0.02
N LEU A 103 -3.16 -8.76 -0.10
CA LEU A 103 -4.15 -9.40 0.78
C LEU A 103 -3.66 -9.49 2.23
N ALA A 104 -2.41 -9.88 2.46
CA ALA A 104 -1.85 -9.96 3.81
C ALA A 104 -1.86 -8.59 4.49
N SER A 105 -1.43 -7.54 3.79
CA SER A 105 -1.45 -6.17 4.33
C SER A 105 -2.87 -5.65 4.57
N ALA A 106 -3.85 -6.04 3.75
CA ALA A 106 -5.27 -5.74 3.99
C ALA A 106 -5.78 -6.41 5.27
N PHE A 107 -5.47 -7.69 5.50
CA PHE A 107 -5.87 -8.39 6.72
C PHE A 107 -5.23 -7.80 7.98
N VAL A 108 -3.95 -7.43 7.92
CA VAL A 108 -3.28 -6.76 9.04
C VAL A 108 -3.93 -5.42 9.34
N LEU A 109 -4.22 -4.60 8.32
CA LEU A 109 -4.92 -3.32 8.52
C LEU A 109 -6.30 -3.53 9.14
N ALA A 110 -7.09 -4.47 8.61
CA ALA A 110 -8.41 -4.80 9.17
C ALA A 110 -8.32 -5.21 10.64
N GLY A 111 -7.30 -6.00 11.00
CA GLY A 111 -7.00 -6.36 12.39
C GLY A 111 -6.67 -5.14 13.26
N CYS A 112 -5.83 -4.22 12.78
CA CYS A 112 -5.50 -2.97 13.47
C CYS A 112 -6.74 -2.09 13.68
N MET A 113 -7.57 -1.93 12.64
CA MET A 113 -8.82 -1.18 12.71
C MET A 113 -9.77 -1.79 13.74
N TRP A 114 -9.98 -3.11 13.70
CA TRP A 114 -10.83 -3.81 14.65
C TRP A 114 -10.33 -3.70 16.09
N TRP A 115 -9.02 -3.85 16.32
CA TRP A 115 -8.41 -3.66 17.63
C TRP A 115 -8.64 -2.24 18.16
N SER A 116 -8.40 -1.23 17.33
CA SER A 116 -8.59 0.17 17.72
C SER A 116 -10.07 0.47 18.05
N SER A 117 -11.02 -0.07 17.27
CA SER A 117 -12.45 0.11 17.53
C SER A 117 -12.95 -0.51 18.84
N ARG A 118 -12.19 -1.43 19.44
CA ARG A 118 -12.50 -2.04 20.74
C ARG A 118 -11.94 -1.25 21.93
N GLY A 119 -10.91 -0.44 21.71
CA GLY A 119 -10.32 0.41 22.74
C GLY A 119 -11.10 1.71 22.99
N ASP A 120 -11.97 2.08 22.05
CA ASP A 120 -12.83 3.27 22.12
C ASP A 120 -14.24 2.98 22.69
N ALA A 121 -14.48 1.75 23.20
CA ALA A 121 -15.74 1.30 23.82
C ALA A 121 -15.57 1.12 25.35
#